data_AF-A0A943FQN2-F1
#
_entry.id   AF-A0A943FQN2-F1
#
_cell.length_a   1.000
_cell.length_b   1.000
_cell.length_c   1.000
_cell.angle_alpha   90.00
_cell.angle_beta   90.00
_cell.angle_gamma   90.00
#
_symmetry.space_group_name_H-M   'P 1'
#
loop_
_entity.id
_entity.type
_entity.pdbx_description
1 polymer ?
#
loop_
_entity_poly.entity_id
_entity_poly.type
_entity_poly.pdbx_seq_one_letter_code
_entity_poly.pdbx_strand_id
1 'polypeptide(L)'
;GGVMGDHCSPISDTTIMASAGAHCYHLNHVFTQLPYALTVAAVSFVSFILAGLIQNVFVNLLIAVALMVGTLLVIRAIVAKKHAGIFAEMAEANKALAK
;
A
#
# COMPACT_ATOMS: atom_id res chain seq x y z
N GLY A 1 12.50 -1.63 -8.63
CA GLY A 1 13.11 -0.34 -8.94
C GLY A 1 12.27 0.45 -9.92
N GLY A 2 12.36 0.13 -11.22
CA GLY A 2 11.72 0.90 -12.29
C GLY A 2 10.21 1.13 -12.14
N VAL A 3 9.42 0.06 -11.96
CA VAL A 3 7.95 0.16 -11.86
C VAL A 3 7.50 1.03 -10.67
N MET A 4 8.13 0.85 -9.49
CA MET A 4 7.83 1.68 -8.31
C MET A 4 8.10 3.16 -8.58
N GLY A 5 9.21 3.49 -9.25
CA GLY A 5 9.56 4.86 -9.62
C GLY A 5 8.57 5.47 -10.60
N ASP A 6 8.05 4.69 -11.54
CA ASP A 6 7.14 5.18 -12.57
C ASP A 6 5.73 5.53 -12.02
N HIS A 7 5.33 4.89 -10.93
CA HIS A 7 4.04 5.16 -10.26
C HIS A 7 4.11 6.21 -9.13
N CYS A 8 5.32 6.55 -8.66
CA CYS A 8 5.51 7.42 -7.50
C CYS A 8 6.43 8.61 -7.75
N SER A 9 7.10 8.67 -8.91
CA SER A 9 7.92 9.83 -9.25
C SER A 9 7.02 10.98 -9.71
N PRO A 10 7.18 12.20 -9.15
CA PRO A 10 6.50 13.40 -9.63
C PRO A 10 7.00 13.89 -11.00
N ILE A 11 7.94 13.17 -11.61
CA ILE A 11 8.52 13.50 -12.92
C ILE A 11 8.17 12.43 -13.96
N SER A 12 7.61 11.28 -13.56
CA SER A 12 7.22 10.25 -14.52
C SER A 12 6.01 10.70 -15.34
N ASP A 13 6.08 10.49 -16.66
CA ASP A 13 4.99 10.73 -17.61
C ASP A 13 3.70 10.01 -17.20
N THR A 14 3.83 8.80 -16.62
CA THR A 14 2.72 8.00 -16.10
C THR A 14 2.03 8.71 -14.95
N THR A 15 2.79 9.22 -13.97
CA THR A 15 2.24 9.99 -12.85
C THR A 15 1.59 11.30 -13.32
N ILE A 16 2.20 12.00 -14.28
CA ILE A 16 1.69 13.28 -14.79
C ILE A 16 0.33 13.05 -15.46
N MET A 17 0.23 12.09 -16.38
CA MET A 17 -1.05 11.75 -17.02
C MET A 17 -2.09 11.22 -16.01
N ALA A 18 -1.70 10.34 -15.08
CA ALA A 18 -2.63 9.76 -14.12
C ALA A 18 -3.23 10.84 -13.19
N SER A 19 -2.42 11.81 -12.77
CA SER A 19 -2.90 12.92 -11.95
C SER A 19 -3.82 13.88 -12.70
N ALA A 20 -3.52 14.16 -13.98
CA ALA A 20 -4.33 15.00 -14.86
C ALA A 20 -5.69 14.33 -15.17
N GLY A 21 -5.69 13.04 -15.47
CA GLY A 21 -6.92 12.26 -15.69
C GLY A 21 -7.80 12.13 -14.44
N ALA A 22 -7.19 12.15 -13.25
CA ALA A 22 -7.90 12.11 -11.97
C ALA A 22 -8.34 13.49 -11.45
N HIS A 23 -8.12 14.58 -12.19
CA HIS A 23 -8.45 15.95 -11.79
C HIS A 23 -7.94 16.31 -10.37
N CYS A 24 -6.73 15.86 -10.03
CA CYS A 24 -6.14 16.09 -8.71
C CYS A 24 -4.77 16.76 -8.83
N TYR A 25 -4.37 17.49 -7.79
CA TYR A 25 -3.03 18.06 -7.74
C TYR A 25 -1.98 16.95 -7.85
N HIS A 26 -1.02 17.15 -8.75
CA HIS A 26 -0.01 16.15 -9.09
C HIS A 26 0.73 15.58 -7.87
N LEU A 27 1.15 16.45 -6.94
CA LEU A 27 1.81 16.01 -5.71
C LEU A 27 0.87 15.21 -4.80
N ASN A 28 -0.41 15.57 -4.71
CA ASN A 28 -1.37 14.79 -3.92
C ASN A 28 -1.57 13.39 -4.51
N HIS A 29 -1.60 13.27 -5.84
CA HIS A 29 -1.60 11.97 -6.52
C HIS A 29 -0.40 11.14 -6.06
N VAL A 30 0.81 11.67 -6.19
CA VAL A 30 2.06 11.00 -5.77
C VAL A 30 2.03 10.57 -4.30
N PHE A 31 1.63 11.45 -3.39
CA PHE A 31 1.60 11.16 -1.95
C PHE A 31 0.65 10.01 -1.60
N THR A 32 -0.48 9.92 -2.31
CA THR A 32 -1.40 8.78 -2.12
C THR A 32 -0.83 7.47 -2.69
N GLN A 33 0.05 7.51 -3.68
CA GLN A 33 0.65 6.33 -4.32
C GLN A 33 1.86 5.77 -3.57
N LEU A 34 2.65 6.62 -2.89
CA LEU A 34 3.79 6.21 -2.07
C LEU A 34 3.52 5.03 -1.11
N PRO A 35 2.46 5.05 -0.27
CA PRO A 35 2.19 3.93 0.63
C PRO A 35 1.89 2.62 -0.12
N TYR A 36 1.21 2.66 -1.27
CA TYR A 36 0.98 1.47 -2.08
C TYR A 36 2.28 0.96 -2.70
N ALA A 37 3.09 1.84 -3.26
CA ALA A 37 4.33 1.44 -3.92
C ALA A 37 5.37 0.88 -2.93
N LEU A 38 5.43 1.41 -1.70
CA LEU A 38 6.27 0.89 -0.64
C LEU A 38 5.87 -0.53 -0.20
N THR A 39 4.57 -0.82 -0.09
CA THR A 39 4.11 -2.16 0.28
C THR A 39 4.45 -3.18 -0.81
N VAL A 40 4.22 -2.83 -2.07
CA VAL A 40 4.60 -3.67 -3.23
C VAL A 40 6.11 -3.87 -3.31
N ALA A 41 6.91 -2.82 -3.06
CA ALA A 41 8.36 -2.91 -3.06
C ALA A 41 8.89 -3.87 -1.96
N ALA A 42 8.33 -3.79 -0.75
CA ALA A 42 8.70 -4.68 0.35
C ALA A 42 8.35 -6.15 0.04
N VAL A 43 7.14 -6.40 -0.45
CA VAL A 43 6.70 -7.74 -0.87
C VAL A 43 7.60 -8.30 -1.98
N SER A 44 7.88 -7.49 -3.01
CA SER A 44 8.71 -7.90 -4.14
C SER A 44 10.14 -8.21 -3.73
N PHE A 45 10.70 -7.46 -2.77
CA PHE A 45 12.04 -7.72 -2.25
C PHE A 45 12.13 -9.09 -1.58
N VAL A 46 11.15 -9.43 -0.73
CA VAL A 46 11.09 -10.74 -0.07
C VAL A 46 10.91 -11.86 -1.09
N SER A 47 9.97 -11.70 -2.04
CA SER A 47 9.76 -12.68 -3.11
C SER A 47 10.98 -12.88 -4.00
N PHE A 48 11.79 -11.84 -4.23
CA PHE A 48 13.01 -11.95 -5.02
C PHE A 48 14.08 -12.80 -4.33
N ILE A 49 14.24 -12.66 -3.01
CA ILE A 49 15.15 -13.51 -2.23
C ILE A 49 14.67 -14.98 -2.28
N LEU A 50 13.37 -15.21 -2.10
CA LEU A 50 12.78 -16.54 -2.16
C LEU A 50 12.94 -17.19 -3.55
N ALA A 51 12.84 -16.41 -4.62
CA ALA A 51 13.09 -16.88 -5.99
C ALA A 51 14.53 -17.36 -6.19
N GLY A 52 15.50 -16.71 -5.57
CA GLY A 52 16.92 -17.12 -5.63
C GLY A 52 17.18 -18.46 -4.93
N LEU A 53 16.41 -18.77 -3.88
CA LEU A 53 16.53 -20.02 -3.12
C LEU A 53 15.70 -21.15 -3.75
N ILE A 54 14.49 -20.84 -4.23
CA ILE A 54 13.53 -21.78 -4.78
C ILE A 54 13.57 -21.64 -6.31
N GLN A 55 14.39 -22.47 -6.97
CA GLN A 55 14.56 -22.45 -8.44
C GLN A 55 13.37 -23.06 -9.22
N ASN A 56 12.17 -23.11 -8.63
CA ASN A 56 10.95 -23.55 -9.28
C ASN A 56 10.02 -22.36 -9.48
N VAL A 57 9.82 -21.98 -10.75
CA VAL A 57 9.04 -20.80 -11.15
C VAL A 57 7.59 -20.85 -10.67
N PHE A 58 6.94 -22.01 -10.74
CA PHE A 58 5.52 -22.15 -10.36
C PHE A 58 5.32 -22.05 -8.85
N VAL A 59 6.22 -22.66 -8.06
CA VAL A 59 6.17 -22.58 -6.59
C VAL A 59 6.42 -21.15 -6.13
N ASN A 60 7.42 -20.48 -6.71
CA ASN A 60 7.74 -19.10 -6.36
C ASN A 60 6.59 -18.13 -6.72
N LEU A 61 5.93 -18.36 -7.87
CA LEU A 61 4.77 -17.56 -8.27
C LEU A 61 3.61 -17.71 -7.28
N LEU A 62 3.30 -18.94 -6.87
CA LEU A 62 2.25 -19.22 -5.87
C LEU A 62 2.55 -18.53 -4.54
N ILE A 63 3.80 -18.61 -4.07
CA ILE A 63 4.23 -17.96 -2.82
C ILE A 63 4.11 -16.44 -2.95
N ALA A 64 4.55 -15.83 -4.05
CA ALA A 64 4.47 -14.39 -4.26
C ALA A 64 3.02 -13.89 -4.25
N VAL A 65 2.11 -14.60 -4.92
CA VAL A 65 0.68 -14.26 -4.92
C VAL A 65 0.09 -14.40 -3.51
N ALA A 66 0.36 -15.51 -2.83
CA ALA A 66 -0.13 -15.74 -1.47
C ALA A 66 0.39 -14.67 -0.49
N LEU A 67 1.66 -14.29 -0.61
CA LEU A 67 2.29 -13.28 0.23
C LEU A 67 1.69 -11.89 -0.04
N MET A 68 1.45 -11.51 -1.30
CA MET A 68 0.77 -10.26 -1.64
C MET A 68 -0.66 -10.21 -1.08
N VAL A 69 -1.46 -11.25 -1.31
CA VAL A 69 -2.84 -11.33 -0.78
C VAL A 69 -2.82 -11.28 0.76
N GLY A 70 -1.93 -12.03 1.40
CA GLY A 70 -1.78 -12.03 2.85
C GLY A 70 -1.45 -10.65 3.42
N THR A 71 -0.50 -9.93 2.81
CA THR A 71 -0.15 -8.57 3.25
C THR A 71 -1.33 -7.59 3.12
N LEU A 72 -2.10 -7.66 2.03
CA LEU A 72 -3.28 -6.82 1.85
C LEU A 72 -4.37 -7.11 2.89
N LEU A 73 -4.58 -8.38 3.24
CA LEU A 73 -5.55 -8.78 4.28
C LEU A 73 -5.11 -8.28 5.66
N VAL A 74 -3.81 -8.37 5.98
CA VAL A 74 -3.26 -7.84 7.24
C VAL A 74 -3.42 -6.32 7.32
N ILE A 75 -3.07 -5.60 6.25
CA ILE A 75 -3.27 -4.14 6.19
C ILE A 75 -4.74 -3.80 6.38
N ARG A 76 -5.65 -4.48 5.68
CA ARG A 76 -7.10 -4.28 5.87
C ARG A 76 -7.55 -4.54 7.30
N ALA A 77 -7.09 -5.61 7.92
CA ALA A 77 -7.45 -5.95 9.31
C ALA A 77 -6.94 -4.91 10.31
N ILE A 78 -5.70 -4.44 10.16
CA ILE A 78 -5.11 -3.39 11.02
C ILE A 78 -5.84 -2.07 10.84
N VAL A 79 -6.09 -1.66 9.60
CA VAL A 79 -6.80 -0.41 9.28
C VAL A 79 -8.24 -0.45 9.81
N ALA A 80 -8.96 -1.57 9.63
CA ALA A 80 -10.31 -1.74 10.16
C ALA A 80 -10.34 -1.63 11.70
N LYS A 81 -9.42 -2.29 12.40
CA LYS A 81 -9.28 -2.18 13.86
C LYS A 81 -8.95 -0.76 14.32
N LYS A 82 -8.03 -0.08 13.62
CA LYS A 82 -7.63 1.30 13.95
C LYS A 82 -8.79 2.29 13.82
N HIS A 83 -9.60 2.17 12.77
CA HIS A 83 -10.76 3.06 12.58
C HIS A 83 -11.83 2.80 13.64
N ALA A 84 -12.09 1.53 14.00
CA ALA A 84 -13.02 1.21 15.09
C ALA A 84 -12.57 1.80 16.45
N GLY A 85 -11.27 1.79 16.73
CA GLY A 85 -10.71 2.42 17.93
C GLY A 85 -10.90 3.94 17.98
N ILE A 86 -10.70 4.63 16.85
CA ILE A 86 -10.87 6.10 16.75
C ILE A 86 -12.31 6.51 17.05
N PHE A 87 -13.31 5.78 16.54
CA PHE A 87 -14.71 6.10 16.83
C PHE A 87 -15.08 5.86 18.30
N ALA A 88 -14.50 4.82 18.92
CA ALA A 88 -14.68 4.57 20.35
C ALA A 88 -14.05 5.67 21.21
N GLU A 89 -12.83 6.09 20.87
CA GLU A 89 -12.10 7.15 21.56
C GLU A 89 -12.81 8.51 21.42
N MET A 90 -13.33 8.82 20.23
CA MET A 90 -14.12 10.04 19.97
C MET A 90 -15.47 10.02 20.71
N ALA A 91 -16.09 8.85 20.85
CA ALA A 91 -17.34 8.69 21.61
C ALA A 91 -17.13 8.87 23.12
N GLU A 92 -16.01 8.39 23.68
CA GLU A 92 -15.64 8.66 25.07
C GLU A 92 -15.29 10.13 25.30
N ALA A 93 -14.51 10.74 24.41
CA ALA A 93 -14.16 12.17 24.50
C ALA A 93 -15.42 13.07 24.47
N ASN A 94 -16.41 12.75 23.63
CA ASN A 94 -17.66 13.51 23.56
C ASN A 94 -18.50 13.34 24.84
N LYS A 95 -18.50 12.15 25.46
CA LYS A 95 -19.14 11.95 26.78
C LYS A 95 -18.44 12.70 27.90
N ALA A 96 -17.12 12.83 27.85
CA ALA A 96 -16.33 13.57 28.84
C ALA A 96 -16.54 15.09 28.73
N LEU A 97 -16.70 15.62 27.51
CA LEU A 97 -17.02 17.03 27.25
C LEU A 97 -18.48 17.41 27.57
N ALA A 98 -19.39 16.45 27.54
CA ALA A 98 -20.81 16.65 27.85
C ALA A 98 -21.11 16.65 29.36
N LYS A 99 -20.08 16.61 30.22
CA LYS A 99 -20.17 16.57 31.69
C LYS A 99 -19.63 17.85 32.28
#